data_AF-K4AH62-F1
#
_entry.id   AF-K4AH62-F1
#
_cell.length_a   1.000
_cell.length_b   1.000
_cell.length_c   1.000
_cell.angle_alpha   90.00
_cell.angle_beta   90.00
_cell.angle_gamma   90.00
#
_symmetry.space_group_name_H-M   'P 1'
#
loop_
_entity.id
_entity.type
_entity.pdbx_description
1 polymer ?
#
loop_
_entity_poly.entity_id
_entity_poly.type
_entity_poly.pdbx_seq_one_letter_code
_entity_poly.pdbx_strand_id
1 'polypeptide(L)'
;MSSRRSRSRASSGGASRISDEQISDLVAKLQALLPEARLRSNDRVPSARVLQETCSYIRSLHREVDDLSDRLSELLATADVSTAQAAVIRSLLM
;
A
#
# COMPACT_ATOMS: atom_id res chain seq x y z
N MET A 1 -49.08 12.62 -38.03
CA MET A 1 -47.68 12.65 -38.52
C MET A 1 -46.95 13.81 -37.87
N SER A 2 -45.95 13.54 -37.03
CA SER A 2 -44.89 14.51 -36.68
C SER A 2 -43.79 13.76 -35.91
N SER A 3 -42.86 13.21 -36.69
CA SER A 3 -41.53 12.81 -36.22
C SER A 3 -40.85 14.01 -35.58
N ARG A 4 -40.27 13.85 -34.39
CA ARG A 4 -39.16 14.69 -33.91
C ARG A 4 -38.35 13.98 -32.82
N ARG A 5 -37.35 13.27 -33.35
CA ARG A 5 -35.97 13.25 -32.90
C ARG A 5 -35.69 12.50 -31.60
N SER A 6 -35.49 11.19 -31.78
CA SER A 6 -34.57 10.38 -30.98
C SER A 6 -33.28 11.16 -30.74
N ARG A 7 -33.11 11.66 -29.52
CA ARG A 7 -31.81 12.10 -29.04
C ARG A 7 -31.06 10.84 -28.65
N SER A 8 -30.32 10.30 -29.60
CA SER A 8 -29.17 9.44 -29.34
C SER A 8 -28.29 10.18 -28.32
N ARG A 9 -28.46 9.86 -27.04
CA ARG A 9 -27.49 10.20 -26.00
C ARG A 9 -26.26 9.42 -26.38
N ALA A 10 -25.37 10.11 -27.09
CA ALA A 10 -24.06 9.62 -27.46
C ALA A 10 -23.44 9.05 -26.20
N SER A 11 -23.23 7.74 -26.24
CA SER A 11 -22.25 7.02 -25.45
C SER A 11 -20.89 7.64 -25.75
N SER A 12 -20.58 8.75 -25.09
CA SER A 12 -19.23 9.28 -25.09
C SER A 12 -18.43 8.41 -24.13
N GLY A 13 -17.76 7.41 -24.68
CA GLY A 13 -16.71 6.64 -24.04
C GLY A 13 -15.52 7.51 -23.67
N GLY A 14 -15.72 8.45 -22.75
CA GLY A 14 -14.66 9.15 -22.06
C GLY A 14 -14.16 8.25 -20.94
N ALA A 15 -12.84 8.08 -20.86
CA ALA A 15 -12.14 7.35 -19.81
C ALA A 15 -12.91 7.35 -18.49
N SER A 16 -13.16 6.16 -17.92
CA SER A 16 -13.83 5.95 -16.63
C SER A 16 -13.40 7.03 -15.64
N ARG A 17 -14.22 8.06 -15.48
CA ARG A 17 -13.89 9.19 -14.61
C ARG A 17 -13.92 8.62 -13.20
N ILE A 18 -12.76 8.64 -12.54
CA ILE A 18 -12.64 8.24 -11.14
C ILE A 18 -13.67 9.07 -10.36
N SER A 19 -14.59 8.39 -9.67
CA SER A 19 -15.63 9.06 -8.88
C SER A 19 -15.13 9.44 -7.49
N ASP A 20 -15.74 10.45 -6.88
CA ASP A 20 -15.38 10.88 -5.52
C ASP A 20 -15.60 9.74 -4.50
N GLU A 21 -16.57 8.86 -4.73
CA GLU A 21 -16.80 7.67 -3.91
C GLU A 21 -15.63 6.69 -4.02
N GLN A 22 -15.08 6.48 -5.22
CA GLN A 22 -13.89 5.64 -5.42
C GLN A 22 -12.66 6.23 -4.72
N ILE A 23 -12.51 7.56 -4.74
CA ILE A 23 -11.43 8.27 -4.03
C ILE A 23 -11.60 8.10 -2.52
N SER A 24 -12.82 8.28 -2.01
CA SER A 24 -13.14 8.12 -0.59
C SER A 24 -12.87 6.69 -0.09
N ASP A 25 -13.33 5.68 -0.84
CA ASP A 25 -13.10 4.26 -0.51
C ASP A 25 -11.60 3.91 -0.52
N LEU A 26 -10.84 4.45 -1.48
CA LEU A 26 -9.39 4.28 -1.51
C LEU A 26 -8.71 4.90 -0.28
N VAL A 27 -9.07 6.13 0.08
CA VAL A 27 -8.53 6.81 1.27
C VAL A 27 -8.88 6.04 2.54
N ALA A 28 -10.09 5.52 2.67
CA ALA A 28 -10.50 4.70 3.81
C ALA A 28 -9.67 3.40 3.93
N LYS A 29 -9.40 2.73 2.80
CA LYS A 29 -8.54 1.54 2.76
C LYS A 29 -7.10 1.88 3.16
N LEU A 30 -6.54 2.95 2.62
CA LEU A 30 -5.20 3.42 3.00
C LEU A 30 -5.12 3.74 4.50
N GLN A 31 -6.15 4.40 5.03
CA GLN A 31 -6.23 4.72 6.44
C GLN A 31 -6.27 3.45 7.32
N ALA A 32 -6.96 2.38 6.92
CA ALA A 32 -6.98 1.12 7.68
C ALA A 32 -5.61 0.39 7.75
N LEU A 33 -4.76 0.62 6.75
CA LEU A 33 -3.42 0.04 6.66
C LEU A 33 -2.38 0.82 7.46
N LEU A 34 -2.66 2.07 7.79
CA LEU A 34 -1.74 2.92 8.53
C LEU A 34 -1.73 2.58 10.03
N PRO A 35 -0.55 2.44 10.66
CA PRO A 35 -0.45 2.13 12.08
C PRO A 35 -1.00 3.25 12.97
N GLU A 36 -0.77 4.52 12.62
CA GLU A 36 -1.23 5.68 13.40
C GLU A 36 -2.72 6.01 13.19
N ALA A 37 -3.26 5.70 12.02
CA ALA A 37 -4.67 5.95 11.70
C ALA A 37 -5.64 5.11 12.55
N ARG A 38 -5.18 3.94 13.04
CA ARG A 38 -5.93 3.11 13.99
C ARG A 38 -6.14 3.79 15.34
N LEU A 39 -5.26 4.72 15.73
CA LEU A 39 -5.29 5.37 17.04
C LEU A 39 -6.14 6.65 17.06
N ARG A 40 -6.38 7.27 15.90
CA ARG A 40 -7.00 8.61 15.79
C ARG A 40 -8.34 8.60 15.07
N SER A 41 -9.04 7.46 15.05
CA SER A 41 -10.23 7.20 14.22
C SER A 41 -11.45 8.10 14.48
N ASN A 42 -11.38 9.03 15.43
CA ASN A 42 -12.51 9.90 15.79
C ASN A 42 -12.46 11.30 15.15
N ASP A 43 -11.34 11.69 14.54
CA ASP A 43 -11.22 13.01 13.90
C ASP A 43 -11.08 12.88 12.38
N ARG A 44 -11.72 13.78 11.63
CA ARG A 44 -11.80 13.72 10.16
C ARG A 44 -10.46 14.11 9.56
N VAL A 45 -9.55 13.14 9.43
CA VAL A 45 -8.21 13.35 8.86
C VAL A 45 -8.33 13.73 7.38
N PRO A 46 -7.68 14.82 6.92
CA PRO A 46 -7.72 15.20 5.51
C PRO A 46 -7.03 14.16 4.62
N SER A 47 -7.58 13.87 3.44
CA SER A 47 -7.07 12.85 2.51
C SER A 47 -5.60 13.08 2.13
N ALA A 48 -5.17 14.33 1.98
CA ALA A 48 -3.78 14.67 1.71
C ALA A 48 -2.82 14.17 2.82
N ARG A 49 -3.27 14.19 4.08
CA ARG A 49 -2.50 13.69 5.21
C ARG A 49 -2.43 12.17 5.21
N VAL A 50 -3.55 11.48 4.94
CA VAL A 50 -3.58 10.02 4.80
C VAL A 50 -2.61 9.55 3.71
N LEU A 51 -2.59 10.23 2.56
CA LEU A 51 -1.65 9.94 1.47
C LEU A 51 -0.20 10.18 1.89
N GLN A 52 0.09 11.30 2.56
CA GLN A 52 1.43 11.61 3.07
C GLN A 52 1.93 10.55 4.07
N GLU A 53 1.08 10.14 5.01
CA GLU A 53 1.39 9.10 6.00
C GLU A 53 1.61 7.77 5.30
N THR A 54 0.78 7.43 4.30
CA THR A 54 0.93 6.21 3.49
C THR A 54 2.28 6.18 2.79
N CYS A 55 2.67 7.26 2.09
CA CYS A 55 3.97 7.34 1.43
C CYS A 55 5.13 7.28 2.43
N SER A 56 4.95 7.81 3.63
CA SER A 56 5.97 7.77 4.68
C SER A 56 6.12 6.37 5.26
N TYR A 57 5.00 5.67 5.46
CA TYR A 57 4.98 4.29 5.93
C TYR A 57 5.55 3.31 4.90
N ILE A 58 5.24 3.47 3.61
CA ILE A 58 5.87 2.67 2.55
C ILE A 58 7.40 2.84 2.57
N ARG A 59 7.88 4.09 2.77
CA ARG A 59 9.32 4.36 2.88
C ARG A 59 9.95 3.75 4.13
N SER A 60 9.25 3.72 5.26
CA SER A 60 9.76 3.04 6.46
C SER A 60 9.80 1.53 6.26
N LEU A 61 8.76 0.94 5.68
CA LEU A 61 8.71 -0.48 5.38
C LEU A 61 9.82 -0.93 4.43
N HIS A 62 10.10 -0.16 3.37
CA HIS A 62 11.23 -0.47 2.49
C HIS A 62 12.56 -0.45 3.25
N ARG A 63 12.79 0.55 4.11
CA ARG A 63 14.00 0.60 4.95
C ARG A 63 14.08 -0.58 5.91
N GLU A 64 12.98 -0.94 6.56
CA GLU A 64 12.95 -2.10 7.46
C GLU A 64 13.26 -3.40 6.71
N VAL A 65 12.74 -3.56 5.48
CA VAL A 65 13.08 -4.70 4.62
C VAL A 65 14.57 -4.69 4.26
N ASP A 66 15.11 -3.56 3.82
CA ASP A 66 16.52 -3.42 3.46
C ASP A 66 17.44 -3.72 4.67
N ASP A 67 17.16 -3.12 5.83
CA ASP A 67 17.92 -3.32 7.08
C ASP A 67 17.87 -4.78 7.55
N LEU A 68 16.70 -5.42 7.45
CA LEU A 68 16.54 -6.84 7.78
C LEU A 68 17.30 -7.73 6.80
N SER A 69 17.28 -7.41 5.50
CA SER A 69 18.03 -8.12 4.46
C SER A 69 19.54 -8.02 4.68
N ASP A 70 20.06 -6.84 5.03
CA ASP A 70 21.48 -6.64 5.33
C ASP A 70 21.88 -7.42 6.58
N ARG A 71 21.12 -7.31 7.67
CA ARG A 71 21.39 -8.04 8.91
C ARG A 71 21.34 -9.56 8.71
N LEU A 72 20.41 -10.04 7.90
CA LEU A 72 20.34 -11.45 7.53
C LEU A 72 21.57 -11.88 6.71
N SER A 73 22.01 -11.05 5.79
CA SER A 73 23.23 -11.30 4.99
C SER A 73 24.48 -11.37 5.87
N GLU A 74 24.61 -10.47 6.84
CA GLU A 74 25.68 -10.51 7.85
C GLU A 74 25.61 -11.76 8.73
N LEU A 75 24.42 -12.14 9.19
CA LEU A 75 24.22 -13.36 9.97
C LEU A 75 24.60 -14.60 9.17
N LEU A 76 24.28 -14.65 7.87
CA LEU A 76 24.68 -15.77 7.01
C LEU A 76 26.20 -15.80 6.76
N ALA A 77 26.84 -14.63 6.60
CA ALA A 77 28.29 -14.53 6.39
C ALA A 77 29.10 -14.85 7.67
N THR A 78 28.58 -14.50 8.84
CA THR A 78 29.20 -14.84 10.14
C THR A 78 28.98 -16.29 10.54
N ALA A 79 27.90 -16.92 10.04
CA ALA A 79 27.57 -18.31 10.32
C ALA A 79 28.49 -19.33 9.62
N ASP A 80 29.46 -18.89 8.80
CA ASP A 80 30.57 -19.73 8.33
C ASP A 80 31.50 -20.21 9.48
N VAL A 81 31.27 -19.78 10.73
CA VAL A 81 32.06 -20.20 11.91
C VAL A 81 31.35 -21.23 12.82
N SER A 82 30.05 -21.53 12.65
CA SER A 82 29.43 -22.69 13.32
C SER A 82 28.29 -23.33 12.50
N THR A 83 28.60 -24.50 11.97
CA THR A 83 27.84 -25.27 10.97
C THR A 83 26.41 -25.66 11.36
N ALA A 84 26.02 -25.57 12.64
CA ALA A 84 24.69 -25.95 13.10
C ALA A 84 23.66 -24.80 13.12
N GLN A 85 24.05 -23.61 13.59
CA GLN A 85 23.14 -22.45 13.63
C GLN A 85 22.90 -21.86 12.24
N ALA A 86 23.93 -21.88 11.37
CA ALA A 86 23.82 -21.51 9.96
C ALA A 86 22.76 -22.33 9.23
N ALA A 87 22.75 -23.65 9.46
CA ALA A 87 21.83 -24.57 8.82
C ALA A 87 20.38 -24.34 9.24
N VAL A 88 20.14 -24.03 10.53
CA VAL A 88 18.80 -23.70 11.05
C VAL A 88 18.29 -22.39 10.44
N ILE A 89 19.11 -21.34 10.39
CA ILE A 89 18.71 -20.07 9.77
C ILE A 89 18.40 -20.26 8.27
N ARG A 90 19.23 -21.01 7.53
CA ARG A 90 18.95 -21.37 6.12
C ARG A 90 17.66 -22.17 5.95
N SER A 91 17.33 -23.06 6.88
CA SER A 91 16.11 -23.88 6.82
C SER A 91 14.81 -23.13 7.13
N LEU A 92 14.89 -22.00 7.82
CA LEU A 92 13.72 -21.14 8.13
C LEU A 92 13.46 -20.10 7.03
N LEU A 93 14.43 -19.87 6.14
CA LEU A 93 14.38 -18.91 5.05
C LEU A 93 14.08 -19.52 3.67
N MET A 94 14.09 -20.86 3.58
CA MET A 94 13.64 -21.66 2.42
C MET A 94 12.27 -22.28 2.71
#